data_AF-A0A4Q1FSJ6-F1
#
_entry.id   AF-A0A4Q1FSJ6-F1
#
_cell.length_a   1.000
_cell.length_b   1.000
_cell.length_c   1.000
_cell.angle_alpha   90.00
_cell.angle_beta   90.00
_cell.angle_gamma   90.00
#
_symmetry.space_group_name_H-M   'P 1'
#
loop_
_entity.id
_entity.type
_entity.pdbx_description
1 polymer ?
#
loop_
_entity_poly.entity_id
_entity_poly.type
_entity_poly.pdbx_seq_one_letter_code
_entity_poly.pdbx_strand_id
1 'polypeptide(L)'
;MQEIISFLKTRKIALIISVIYVGIGTLAVCSAYGSDFLYGEWTLYALVLTFPVSILSFAYRYADPNIWPVLLIQFFMFLITFFILSLFIKSKPNN
;
A
#
# COMPACT_ATOMS: atom_id res chain seq x y z
N MET A 1 13.72 -9.50 18.84
CA MET A 1 12.78 -10.21 17.94
C MET A 1 11.40 -10.41 18.56
N GLN A 2 11.30 -10.88 19.82
CA GLN A 2 10.00 -11.09 20.48
C GLN A 2 9.14 -9.82 20.63
N GLU A 3 9.76 -8.66 20.88
CA GLU A 3 9.06 -7.37 20.97
C GLU A 3 8.42 -6.93 19.64
N ILE A 4 9.06 -7.24 18.50
CA ILE A 4 8.52 -6.92 17.17
C ILE A 4 7.29 -7.80 16.91
N ILE A 5 7.36 -9.08 17.28
CA ILE A 5 6.26 -10.03 17.11
C ILE A 5 5.07 -9.63 17.99
N SER A 6 5.30 -9.22 19.24
CA SER A 6 4.22 -8.75 20.11
C SER A 6 3.61 -7.44 19.59
N PHE A 7 4.43 -6.49 19.14
CA PHE A 7 3.99 -5.24 18.52
C PHE A 7 3.06 -5.49 17.32
N LEU A 8 3.43 -6.42 16.42
CA LEU A 8 2.63 -6.80 15.26
C LEU A 8 1.35 -7.54 15.65
N LYS A 9 1.38 -8.42 16.65
CA LYS A 9 0.19 -9.12 17.16
C LYS A 9 -0.85 -8.15 17.69
N THR A 10 -0.44 -7.16 18.48
CA THR A 10 -1.35 -6.15 19.03
C THR A 10 -1.98 -5.27 17.93
N ARG A 11 -1.26 -5.06 16.83
CA ARG A 11 -1.67 -4.18 15.73
C ARG A 11 -2.08 -4.92 14.46
N LYS A 12 -2.52 -6.17 14.60
CA LYS A 12 -2.91 -7.03 13.47
C LYS A 12 -3.94 -6.37 12.55
N ILE A 13 -4.89 -5.62 13.12
CA ILE A 13 -5.93 -4.91 12.34
C ILE A 13 -5.29 -3.81 11.48
N ALA A 14 -4.43 -2.97 12.06
CA ALA A 14 -3.69 -1.95 11.30
C ALA A 14 -2.84 -2.58 10.19
N LEU A 15 -2.21 -3.71 10.48
CA LEU A 15 -1.42 -4.45 9.49
C LEU A 15 -2.30 -4.91 8.32
N ILE A 16 -3.42 -5.58 8.58
CA ILE A 16 -4.35 -6.05 7.53
C ILE A 16 -4.86 -4.89 6.68
N ILE A 17 -5.31 -3.79 7.31
CA ILE A 17 -5.81 -2.62 6.58
C ILE A 17 -4.71 -2.02 5.71
N SER A 18 -3.49 -1.86 6.24
CA SER A 18 -2.38 -1.33 5.45
C SER A 18 -1.99 -2.22 4.27
N VAL A 19 -1.97 -3.55 4.46
CA VAL A 19 -1.69 -4.51 3.36
C VAL A 19 -2.76 -4.42 2.28
N ILE A 20 -4.04 -4.40 2.65
CA ILE A 20 -5.14 -4.33 1.67
C ILE A 20 -5.11 -3.00 0.93
N TYR A 21 -5.03 -1.89 1.66
CA TYR A 21 -5.12 -0.55 1.06
C TYR A 21 -3.93 -0.25 0.14
N VAL A 22 -2.70 -0.51 0.60
CA VAL A 22 -1.49 -0.28 -0.22
C VAL A 22 -1.34 -1.37 -1.29
N GLY A 23 -1.79 -2.59 -1.02
CA GLY A 23 -1.83 -3.68 -1.99
C GLY A 23 -2.70 -3.36 -3.20
N ILE A 24 -3.91 -2.84 -2.98
CA ILE A 24 -4.79 -2.36 -4.06
C ILE A 24 -4.10 -1.27 -4.86
N GLY A 25 -3.44 -0.32 -4.21
CA GLY A 25 -2.71 0.76 -4.88
C GLY A 25 -1.52 0.25 -5.70
N THR A 26 -0.82 -0.77 -5.19
CA THR A 26 0.28 -1.41 -5.88
C THR A 26 -0.21 -2.13 -7.13
N LEU A 27 -1.30 -2.90 -7.03
CA LEU A 27 -1.93 -3.56 -8.17
C LEU A 27 -2.40 -2.55 -9.22
N ALA A 28 -3.03 -1.44 -8.79
CA ALA A 28 -3.48 -0.39 -9.69
C ALA A 28 -2.30 0.23 -10.47
N VAL A 29 -1.22 0.61 -9.78
CA VAL A 29 -0.05 1.22 -10.44
C VAL A 29 0.68 0.23 -11.34
N CYS A 30 0.86 -1.02 -10.92
CA CYS A 30 1.46 -2.07 -11.75
C CYS A 30 0.61 -2.49 -12.95
N SER A 31 -0.64 -2.03 -13.02
CA SER A 31 -1.58 -2.29 -14.12
C SER A 31 -1.91 -1.03 -14.89
N ALA A 32 -1.27 0.11 -14.59
CA ALA A 32 -1.64 1.40 -15.14
C ALA A 32 -1.15 1.64 -16.58
N TYR A 33 -0.24 0.82 -17.08
CA TYR A 33 0.33 0.98 -18.41
C TYR A 33 -0.40 0.06 -19.40
N GLY A 34 -0.68 0.56 -20.62
CA GLY A 34 -1.50 -0.16 -21.60
C GLY A 34 -1.00 -1.54 -22.02
N SER A 35 0.29 -1.82 -21.83
CA SER A 35 0.91 -3.12 -22.09
C SER A 35 0.88 -4.08 -20.90
N ASP A 36 0.39 -3.65 -19.73
CA ASP A 36 0.37 -4.46 -18.52
C ASP A 36 -0.74 -5.52 -18.59
N PHE A 37 -0.47 -6.72 -18.08
CA PHE A 37 -1.38 -7.88 -18.16
C PHE A 37 -2.78 -7.61 -17.58
N LEU A 38 -2.86 -6.78 -16.54
CA LEU A 38 -4.10 -6.45 -15.85
C LEU A 38 -4.63 -5.05 -16.20
N TYR A 39 -4.12 -4.41 -17.25
CA TYR A 39 -4.58 -3.09 -17.68
C TYR A 39 -6.09 -3.08 -17.97
N GLY A 40 -6.78 -2.05 -17.50
CA GLY A 40 -8.22 -1.87 -17.74
C GLY A 40 -8.81 -0.69 -16.96
N GLU A 41 -10.07 -0.36 -17.20
CA GLU A 41 -10.72 0.83 -16.59
C GLU A 41 -10.76 0.78 -15.06
N TRP A 42 -10.83 -0.43 -14.48
CA TRP A 42 -10.78 -0.66 -13.03
C TRP A 42 -9.54 -0.04 -12.37
N THR A 43 -8.43 0.06 -13.11
CA THR A 43 -7.16 0.60 -12.61
C THR A 43 -7.31 2.05 -12.21
N LEU A 44 -8.00 2.88 -13.01
CA LEU A 44 -8.26 4.29 -12.70
C LEU A 44 -9.07 4.46 -11.43
N TYR A 45 -10.16 3.68 -11.27
CA TYR A 45 -10.98 3.73 -10.05
C TYR A 45 -10.17 3.33 -8.80
N ALA A 46 -9.35 2.28 -8.91
CA ALA A 46 -8.47 1.85 -7.83
C ALA A 46 -7.37 2.88 -7.52
N LEU A 47 -6.84 3.56 -8.53
CA LEU A 47 -5.84 4.61 -8.39
C LEU A 47 -6.39 5.85 -7.68
N VAL A 48 -7.63 6.25 -7.99
CA VAL A 48 -8.32 7.35 -7.30
C VAL A 48 -8.58 6.98 -5.84
N LEU A 49 -9.04 5.76 -5.57
CA LEU A 49 -9.29 5.29 -4.20
C LEU A 49 -8.02 5.24 -3.35
N THR A 50 -6.91 4.85 -3.96
CA THR A 50 -5.60 4.70 -3.30
C THR A 50 -4.68 5.88 -3.58
N PHE A 51 -5.20 7.00 -4.06
CA PHE A 51 -4.42 8.11 -4.57
C PHE A 51 -3.35 8.62 -3.59
N PRO A 52 -3.64 8.81 -2.28
CA PRO A 52 -2.64 9.29 -1.33
C PRO A 52 -1.41 8.37 -1.21
N VAL A 53 -1.58 7.06 -1.40
CA VAL A 53 -0.50 6.07 -1.28
C VAL A 53 0.13 5.72 -2.63
N SER A 54 -0.58 5.97 -3.74
CA SER A 54 -0.17 5.61 -5.09
C SER A 54 0.37 6.76 -5.93
N ILE A 55 0.22 8.03 -5.52
CA ILE A 55 0.58 9.19 -6.36
C ILE A 55 2.05 9.21 -6.78
N LEU A 56 2.96 8.93 -5.85
CA LEU A 56 4.41 8.96 -6.11
C LEU A 56 4.81 7.81 -7.04
N SER A 57 4.36 6.59 -6.75
CA SER A 57 4.67 5.42 -7.55
C SER A 57 4.03 5.48 -8.94
N PHE A 58 2.83 6.06 -9.05
CA PHE A 58 2.18 6.33 -10.33
C PHE A 58 2.96 7.34 -11.18
N ALA A 59 3.44 8.44 -10.59
CA ALA A 59 4.26 9.42 -11.31
C ALA A 59 5.53 8.78 -11.88
N TYR A 60 6.19 7.90 -11.12
CA TYR A 60 7.33 7.12 -11.63
C TYR A 60 6.92 6.16 -12.75
N ARG A 61 5.85 5.39 -12.58
CA ARG A 61 5.35 4.43 -13.58
C ARG A 61 4.94 5.11 -14.90
N TYR A 62 4.47 6.35 -14.81
CA TYR A 62 4.10 7.16 -15.97
C TYR A 62 5.33 7.66 -16.73
N ALA A 63 6.41 8.01 -16.03
CA ALA A 63 7.65 8.50 -16.62
C ALA A 63 8.56 7.37 -17.15
N ASP A 64 8.57 6.22 -16.50
CA ASP A 64 9.42 5.08 -16.83
C ASP A 64 8.62 3.76 -16.76
N PRO A 65 8.70 2.89 -17.78
CA PRO A 65 8.02 1.61 -17.76
C PRO A 65 8.51 0.60 -16.69
N ASN A 66 9.62 0.88 -16.00
CA ASN A 66 10.21 0.00 -15.01
C ASN A 66 9.37 -0.12 -13.72
N ILE A 67 9.13 -1.36 -13.30
CA ILE A 67 8.29 -1.70 -12.13
C ILE A 67 9.09 -1.67 -10.82
N TRP A 68 10.42 -1.81 -10.85
CA TRP A 68 11.22 -1.88 -9.63
C TRP A 68 11.13 -0.64 -8.73
N PRO A 69 11.18 0.60 -9.26
CA PRO A 69 11.00 1.80 -8.44
C PRO A 69 9.60 1.87 -7.81
N VAL A 70 8.57 1.42 -8.55
CA VAL A 70 7.18 1.37 -8.07
C VAL A 70 7.06 0.49 -6.84
N LEU A 71 7.61 -0.73 -6.89
CA LEU A 71 7.55 -1.67 -5.77
C LEU A 71 8.30 -1.15 -4.54
N LEU A 72 9.44 -0.49 -4.75
CA LEU A 72 10.22 0.11 -3.66
C LEU A 72 9.43 1.23 -2.96
N ILE A 73 8.83 2.14 -3.75
CA ILE A 73 8.00 3.23 -3.21
C ILE A 73 6.78 2.66 -2.48
N GLN A 74 6.10 1.68 -3.06
CA GLN A 74 4.94 1.06 -2.43
C GLN A 74 5.30 0.35 -1.12
N PHE A 75 6.48 -0.25 -1.02
CA PHE A 75 6.97 -0.83 0.24
C PHE A 75 7.16 0.25 1.32
N PHE A 76 7.75 1.40 1.00
CA PHE A 76 7.85 2.50 1.95
C PHE A 76 6.49 3.07 2.33
N MET A 77 5.58 3.23 1.37
CA MET A 77 4.21 3.70 1.63
C MET A 77 3.42 2.72 2.49
N PHE A 78 3.66 1.42 2.35
CA PHE A 78 3.13 0.39 3.24
C PHE A 78 3.61 0.61 4.68
N LEU A 79 4.92 0.77 4.90
CA LEU A 79 5.46 1.00 6.25
C LEU A 79 4.91 2.28 6.88
N ILE A 80 4.82 3.37 6.10
CA ILE A 80 4.26 4.65 6.55
C ILE A 80 2.78 4.49 6.92
N THR A 81 1.98 3.90 6.03
CA THR A 81 0.54 3.67 6.25
C THR A 81 0.31 2.78 7.47
N PHE A 82 1.08 1.71 7.61
CA PHE A 82 1.04 0.82 8.76
C PHE A 82 1.37 1.57 10.05
N PHE A 83 2.42 2.38 10.06
CA PHE A 83 2.82 3.15 11.24
C PHE A 83 1.75 4.18 11.63
N ILE A 84 1.20 4.91 10.66
CA ILE A 84 0.11 5.87 10.88
C ILE A 84 -1.11 5.15 11.48
N LEU A 85 -1.60 4.09 10.85
CA LEU A 85 -2.73 3.32 11.36
C LEU A 85 -2.46 2.74 12.75
N SER A 86 -1.22 2.34 13.02
CA SER A 86 -0.77 1.84 14.32
C SER A 86 -0.83 2.87 15.45
N LEU A 87 -0.81 4.16 15.12
CA LEU A 87 -0.98 5.26 16.08
C LEU A 87 -2.45 5.58 16.33
N PHE A 88 -3.29 5.52 15.29
CA PHE A 88 -4.71 5.86 15.37
C PHE A 88 -5.60 4.73 15.89
N ILE A 89 -5.31 3.49 15.48
CA ILE A 89 -6.04 2.31 15.97
C ILE A 89 -5.51 2.01 17.37
N LYS A 90 -6.16 2.62 18.37
CA LYS A 90 -5.94 2.27 19.77
C LYS A 90 -6.11 0.76 19.92
N SER A 91 -5.08 0.08 20.40
CA SER A 91 -5.22 -1.30 20.87
C SER A 91 -6.41 -1.32 21.81
N LYS A 92 -7.41 -2.15 21.53
CA LYS A 92 -8.44 -2.44 22.53
C LYS A 92 -7.69 -2.88 23.80
N PRO A 93 -8.00 -2.33 24.98
CA PRO A 93 -7.51 -2.93 26.21
C PRO A 93 -8.03 -4.37 26.22
N ASN A 94 -7.12 -5.34 26.35
CA ASN A 94 -7.51 -6.71 26.64
C ASN A 94 -8.20 -6.68 28.01
N ASN A 95 -9.52 -6.87 28.02
CA ASN A 95 -10.25 -7.26 29.22
C ASN A 95 -9.88 -8.70 29.58
#